data_AF-A0A1G6YBK7-F1
#
_entry.id   AF-A0A1G6YBK7-F1
#
_cell.length_a   1.000
_cell.length_b   1.000
_cell.length_c   1.000
_cell.angle_alpha   90.00
_cell.angle_beta   90.00
_cell.angle_gamma   90.00
#
_symmetry.space_group_name_H-M   'P 1'
#
loop_
_entity.id
_entity.type
_entity.pdbx_description
1 polymer ?
#
loop_
_entity_poly.entity_id
_entity_poly.type
_entity_poly.pdbx_seq_one_letter_code
_entity_poly.pdbx_strand_id
1 'polypeptide(L)'
;MDFHIEELTIPIGPEVDPYTLTIQYVKGDLYWHNKNRSTISKINLPSLQVSEYIRYESEGPQGVGNIVGFYVFDQNKIAFPGRGRLVSIYDLQTDSVTRVKLNDFGVDYTDTKSLTRYTSTFNLWNNKLILPQTVYFRYTHEITADRLKNYSPFLMLNLNNYTVEETPYKLSKSNFGEKYNFPKILLSYTVIRVTF
;
A
#
# COMPACT_ATOMS: atom_id res chain seq x y z
N MET A 1 -26.38 19.87 -11.50
CA MET A 1 -24.98 19.70 -11.94
C MET A 1 -24.92 18.32 -12.50
N ASP A 2 -24.95 18.20 -13.83
CA ASP A 2 -24.96 16.90 -14.50
C ASP A 2 -23.54 16.34 -14.47
N PHE A 3 -23.39 15.13 -13.94
CA PHE A 3 -22.12 14.42 -13.90
C PHE A 3 -21.85 13.85 -15.30
N HIS A 4 -20.83 14.36 -15.98
CA HIS A 4 -20.40 13.83 -17.26
C HIS A 4 -19.50 12.61 -17.01
N ILE A 5 -19.89 11.47 -17.58
CA ILE A 5 -19.11 10.22 -17.54
C ILE A 5 -18.56 10.00 -18.94
N GLU A 6 -17.25 10.03 -19.07
CA GLU A 6 -16.55 9.57 -20.27
C GLU A 6 -16.06 8.13 -20.03
N GLU A 7 -16.39 7.23 -20.95
CA GLU A 7 -15.85 5.87 -20.95
C GLU A 7 -14.50 5.87 -21.65
N LEU A 8 -13.49 5.32 -20.98
CA LEU A 8 -12.15 5.17 -21.52
C LEU A 8 -11.81 3.69 -21.70
N THR A 9 -11.48 3.29 -22.93
CA THR A 9 -10.95 1.96 -23.24
C THR A 9 -9.45 2.07 -23.54
N ILE A 10 -8.64 1.33 -22.78
CA ILE A 10 -7.19 1.26 -22.98
C ILE A 10 -6.86 -0.12 -23.56
N PRO A 11 -6.30 -0.23 -24.78
CA PRO A 11 -5.85 -1.50 -25.31
C PRO A 11 -4.63 -1.99 -24.51
N ILE A 12 -4.67 -3.23 -24.05
CA ILE A 12 -3.59 -3.84 -23.29
C ILE A 12 -3.03 -5.08 -24.00
N GLY A 13 -1.70 -5.23 -23.95
CA GLY A 13 -1.00 -6.44 -24.41
C GLY A 13 -0.90 -7.52 -23.33
N PRO A 14 -0.38 -8.71 -23.66
CA PRO A 14 -0.21 -9.82 -22.71
C PRO A 14 0.76 -9.53 -21.55
N GLU A 15 1.51 -8.43 -21.63
CA GLU A 15 2.44 -7.92 -20.61
C GLU A 15 1.72 -7.21 -19.45
N VAL A 16 0.46 -6.78 -19.65
CA VAL A 16 -0.34 -6.07 -18.67
C VAL A 16 -1.37 -7.02 -18.06
N ASP A 17 -1.43 -7.09 -16.73
CA ASP A 17 -2.47 -7.86 -16.07
C ASP A 17 -3.83 -7.19 -16.30
N PRO A 18 -4.88 -7.91 -16.76
CA PRO A 18 -6.21 -7.33 -17.04
C PRO A 18 -6.93 -6.84 -15.77
N TYR A 19 -6.39 -7.16 -14.60
CA TYR A 19 -6.91 -6.78 -13.30
C TYR A 19 -5.76 -6.40 -12.38
N THR A 20 -5.95 -5.35 -11.59
CA THR A 20 -4.99 -4.94 -10.56
C THR A 20 -5.67 -4.46 -9.27
N LEU A 21 -4.91 -4.55 -8.17
CA LEU A 21 -5.29 -3.99 -6.86
C LEU A 21 -4.77 -2.58 -6.65
N THR A 22 -3.82 -2.14 -7.48
CA THR A 22 -3.10 -0.89 -7.30
C THR A 22 -2.94 -0.17 -8.61
N ILE A 23 -3.53 1.02 -8.67
CA ILE A 23 -3.37 1.99 -9.75
C ILE A 23 -3.02 3.36 -9.17
N GLN A 24 -2.23 4.15 -9.88
CA GLN A 24 -1.96 5.53 -9.51
C GLN A 24 -1.98 6.44 -10.72
N TYR A 25 -2.67 7.56 -10.60
CA TYR A 25 -2.64 8.61 -11.59
C TYR A 25 -1.62 9.67 -11.18
N VAL A 26 -0.59 9.87 -12.01
CA VAL A 26 0.49 10.84 -11.74
C VAL A 26 0.78 11.60 -13.03
N LYS A 27 0.51 12.91 -13.03
CA LYS A 27 0.84 13.85 -14.13
C LYS A 27 0.40 13.40 -15.54
N GLY A 28 -0.79 12.82 -15.68
CA GLY A 28 -1.32 12.37 -16.97
C GLY A 28 -1.05 10.90 -17.30
N ASP A 29 -0.20 10.23 -16.51
CA ASP A 29 0.09 8.81 -16.67
C ASP A 29 -0.66 7.97 -15.62
N LEU A 30 -1.13 6.80 -16.04
CA LEU A 30 -1.70 5.77 -15.18
C LEU A 30 -0.66 4.67 -14.94
N TYR A 31 -0.24 4.52 -13.70
CA TYR A 31 0.62 3.44 -13.24
C TYR A 31 -0.25 2.25 -12.85
N TRP A 32 -0.01 1.09 -13.46
CA TRP A 32 -0.81 -0.11 -13.31
C TRP A 32 0.05 -1.27 -12.82
N HIS A 33 -0.27 -1.84 -11.64
CA HIS A 33 0.53 -2.93 -11.08
C HIS A 33 0.23 -4.26 -11.76
N ASN A 34 1.22 -4.83 -12.47
CA ASN A 34 1.19 -6.17 -13.03
C ASN A 34 1.84 -7.15 -12.07
N LYS A 35 1.09 -7.55 -11.04
CA LYS A 35 1.60 -8.41 -9.98
C LYS A 35 2.18 -9.73 -10.49
N ASN A 36 1.58 -10.34 -11.51
CA ASN A 36 2.04 -11.64 -12.03
C ASN A 36 3.31 -11.52 -12.89
N ARG A 37 3.65 -10.30 -13.32
CA ARG A 37 4.80 -10.02 -14.19
C ARG A 37 5.95 -9.33 -13.45
N SER A 38 5.75 -8.96 -12.19
CA SER A 38 6.68 -8.13 -11.42
C SER A 38 7.02 -6.82 -12.12
N THR A 39 6.01 -6.17 -12.71
CA THR A 39 6.15 -4.87 -13.35
C THR A 39 5.07 -3.89 -12.94
N ILE A 40 5.33 -2.61 -13.16
CA ILE A 40 4.33 -1.53 -13.17
C ILE A 40 4.29 -0.98 -14.59
N SER A 41 3.16 -1.10 -15.28
CA SER A 41 2.97 -0.45 -16.57
C SER A 41 2.67 1.02 -16.37
N LYS A 42 3.41 1.88 -17.06
CA LYS A 42 3.12 3.30 -17.16
C LYS A 42 2.35 3.53 -18.46
N ILE A 43 1.08 3.89 -18.34
CA ILE A 43 0.16 4.09 -19.45
C ILE A 43 -0.06 5.59 -19.62
N ASN A 44 0.30 6.14 -20.77
CA ASN A 44 0.02 7.52 -21.09
C ASN A 44 -1.46 7.66 -21.48
N LEU A 45 -2.25 8.37 -20.68
CA LEU A 45 -3.69 8.48 -20.93
C LEU A 45 -4.05 9.26 -22.20
N PRO A 46 -3.34 10.35 -22.58
CA PRO A 46 -3.60 11.02 -23.85
C PRO A 46 -3.41 10.13 -25.09
N SER A 47 -2.39 9.27 -25.11
CA SER A 47 -2.15 8.38 -26.25
C SER A 47 -2.80 6.99 -26.10
N LEU A 48 -3.28 6.65 -24.91
CA LEU A 48 -3.81 5.32 -24.55
C LEU A 48 -2.82 4.18 -24.79
N GLN A 49 -1.52 4.47 -24.68
CA GLN A 49 -0.45 3.51 -24.92
C GLN A 49 0.41 3.31 -23.67
N VAL A 50 0.91 2.09 -23.51
CA VAL A 50 1.95 1.79 -22.52
C VAL A 50 3.25 2.45 -22.99
N SER A 51 3.78 3.39 -22.23
CA SER A 51 5.06 4.04 -22.53
C SER A 51 6.25 3.29 -21.94
N GLU A 52 6.05 2.55 -20.86
CA GLU A 52 7.13 1.91 -20.10
C GLU A 52 6.62 0.75 -19.24
N TYR A 53 7.48 -0.26 -19.03
CA TYR A 53 7.29 -1.33 -18.06
C TYR A 53 8.38 -1.25 -17.00
N ILE A 54 8.04 -0.72 -15.83
CA ILE A 54 8.98 -0.59 -14.71
C ILE A 54 9.08 -1.94 -14.02
N ARG A 55 10.20 -2.64 -14.19
CA ARG A 55 10.43 -3.96 -13.61
C ARG A 55 10.97 -3.84 -12.19
N TYR A 56 10.58 -4.76 -11.32
CA TYR A 56 11.14 -4.89 -9.99
C TYR A 56 11.45 -6.36 -9.69
N GLU A 57 12.43 -6.59 -8.82
CA GLU A 57 12.84 -7.94 -8.39
C GLU A 57 12.35 -8.21 -6.97
N SER A 58 12.03 -9.47 -6.66
CA SER A 58 11.69 -9.84 -5.28
C SER A 58 12.92 -10.05 -4.41
N GLU A 59 14.05 -10.45 -5.01
CA GLU A 59 15.28 -10.85 -4.33
C GLU A 59 16.50 -10.12 -4.94
N GLY A 60 17.67 -10.32 -4.34
CA GLY A 60 18.93 -9.70 -4.80
C GLY A 60 19.17 -8.28 -4.25
N PRO A 61 20.28 -7.64 -4.66
CA PRO A 61 20.67 -6.30 -4.17
C PRO A 61 19.57 -5.25 -4.36
N GLN A 62 18.83 -5.34 -5.47
CA GLN A 62 17.69 -4.46 -5.80
C GLN A 62 16.32 -5.10 -5.51
N GLY A 63 16.29 -6.24 -4.82
CA GLY A 63 15.05 -6.92 -4.48
C GLY A 63 14.17 -6.12 -3.53
N VAL A 64 12.95 -5.79 -3.93
CA VAL A 64 11.97 -5.06 -3.11
C VAL A 64 11.09 -5.99 -2.26
N GLY A 65 11.28 -7.31 -2.37
CA GLY A 65 10.55 -8.33 -1.62
C GLY A 65 9.21 -8.70 -2.23
N ASN A 66 8.37 -9.37 -1.44
CA ASN A 66 6.99 -9.69 -1.81
C ASN A 66 6.10 -8.47 -1.52
N ILE A 67 5.88 -7.64 -2.54
CA ILE A 67 5.20 -6.35 -2.40
C ILE A 67 3.67 -6.49 -2.32
N VAL A 68 3.03 -5.56 -1.62
CA VAL A 68 1.58 -5.43 -1.51
C VAL A 68 1.16 -4.03 -1.99
N GLY A 69 1.29 -3.85 -3.31
CA GLY A 69 1.06 -2.58 -4.00
C GLY A 69 2.31 -1.71 -4.11
N PHE A 70 2.12 -0.43 -4.43
CA PHE A 70 3.21 0.52 -4.67
C PHE A 70 2.74 1.96 -4.44
N TYR A 71 3.66 2.92 -4.37
CA TYR A 71 3.37 4.35 -4.35
C TYR A 71 4.42 5.16 -5.11
N VAL A 72 4.00 5.86 -6.16
CA VAL A 72 4.85 6.76 -6.96
C VAL A 72 4.72 8.16 -6.36
N PHE A 73 5.74 8.57 -5.61
CA PHE A 73 5.76 9.89 -4.95
C PHE A 73 6.70 10.89 -5.65
N ASP A 74 7.57 10.39 -6.52
CA ASP A 74 8.40 11.13 -7.46
C ASP A 74 8.38 10.34 -8.78
N GLN A 75 8.51 10.99 -9.93
CA GLN A 75 8.56 10.30 -11.23
C GLN A 75 9.67 9.25 -11.31
N ASN A 76 10.71 9.38 -10.47
CA ASN A 76 11.83 8.45 -10.41
C ASN A 76 11.89 7.65 -9.11
N LYS A 77 10.94 7.80 -8.18
CA LYS A 77 10.96 7.07 -6.91
C LYS A 77 9.64 6.40 -6.58
N ILE A 78 9.76 5.12 -6.27
CA ILE A 78 8.62 4.25 -5.95
C ILE A 78 8.82 3.65 -4.57
N ALA A 79 7.81 3.78 -3.71
CA ALA A 79 7.74 3.03 -2.47
C ALA A 79 7.03 1.69 -2.69
N PHE A 80 7.66 0.63 -2.22
CA PHE A 80 7.19 -0.74 -2.26
C PHE A 80 6.97 -1.25 -0.83
N PRO A 81 5.73 -1.26 -0.34
CA PRO A 81 5.41 -1.96 0.90
C PRO A 81 5.61 -3.46 0.72
N GLY A 82 6.57 -4.03 1.45
CA GLY A 82 6.83 -5.46 1.50
C GLY A 82 6.11 -6.13 2.67
N ARG A 83 5.87 -7.44 2.55
CA ARG A 83 5.50 -8.26 3.71
C ARG A 83 6.60 -8.24 4.77
N GLY A 84 6.23 -8.24 6.05
CA GLY A 84 7.18 -8.31 7.16
C GLY A 84 7.67 -6.94 7.64
N ARG A 85 6.78 -5.94 7.67
CA ARG A 85 7.08 -4.59 8.23
C ARG A 85 8.22 -3.86 7.50
N LEU A 86 8.30 -4.03 6.19
CA LEU A 86 9.34 -3.46 5.34
C LEU A 86 8.74 -2.46 4.35
N VAL A 87 9.39 -1.31 4.17
CA VAL A 87 9.15 -0.43 3.03
C VAL A 87 10.44 -0.28 2.25
N SER A 88 10.43 -0.64 0.98
CA SER A 88 11.55 -0.44 0.06
C SER A 88 11.30 0.82 -0.76
N ILE A 89 12.26 1.73 -0.84
CA ILE A 89 12.23 2.90 -1.71
C ILE A 89 13.17 2.63 -2.88
N TYR A 90 12.61 2.48 -4.07
CA TYR A 90 13.36 2.25 -5.29
C TYR A 90 13.54 3.57 -6.05
N ASP A 91 14.78 3.93 -6.32
CA ASP A 91 15.17 5.05 -7.16
C ASP A 91 15.51 4.52 -8.56
N LEU A 92 14.67 4.87 -9.55
CA LEU A 92 14.77 4.41 -10.93
C LEU A 92 15.94 5.04 -11.69
N GLN A 93 16.44 6.21 -11.26
CA GLN A 93 17.55 6.90 -11.93
C GLN A 93 18.89 6.26 -11.58
N THR A 94 19.05 5.91 -10.30
CA THR A 94 20.28 5.33 -9.76
C THR A 94 20.27 3.82 -9.73
N ASP A 95 19.12 3.20 -10.06
CA ASP A 95 18.85 1.79 -9.88
C ASP A 95 19.22 1.32 -8.47
N SER A 96 18.72 2.02 -7.44
CA SER A 96 19.07 1.74 -6.04
C SER A 96 17.87 1.57 -5.14
N VAL A 97 17.92 0.58 -4.24
CA VAL A 97 16.85 0.30 -3.27
C VAL A 97 17.30 0.58 -1.84
N THR A 98 16.63 1.55 -1.20
CA THR A 98 16.73 1.77 0.24
C THR A 98 15.66 0.98 0.98
N ARG A 99 16.04 0.21 2.01
CA ARG A 99 15.12 -0.65 2.76
C ARG A 99 14.91 -0.11 4.17
N VAL A 100 13.65 0.17 4.52
CA VAL A 100 13.25 0.70 5.82
C VAL A 100 12.49 -0.37 6.59
N LYS A 101 13.12 -0.87 7.66
CA LYS A 101 12.54 -1.84 8.58
C LYS A 101 11.72 -1.09 9.62
N LEU A 102 10.40 -1.16 9.53
CA LEU A 102 9.50 -0.43 10.43
C LEU A 102 9.61 -0.93 11.87
N ASN A 103 9.91 -2.22 12.08
CA ASN A 103 10.11 -2.79 13.42
C ASN A 103 11.29 -2.18 14.19
N ASP A 104 12.26 -1.57 13.51
CA ASP A 104 13.39 -0.90 14.17
C ASP A 104 12.94 0.38 14.90
N PHE A 105 11.75 0.90 14.57
CA PHE A 105 11.15 2.09 15.18
C PHE A 105 10.01 1.76 16.17
N GLY A 106 9.52 0.52 16.21
CA GLY A 106 8.46 0.12 17.12
C GLY A 106 7.98 -1.32 16.93
N VAL A 107 7.83 -2.05 18.05
CA VAL A 107 7.35 -3.45 18.04
C VAL A 107 5.91 -3.60 17.54
N ASP A 108 5.15 -2.51 17.59
CA ASP A 108 3.74 -2.41 17.20
C ASP A 108 3.54 -2.02 15.73
N TYR A 109 4.61 -1.69 15.00
CA TYR A 109 4.49 -1.39 13.58
C TYR A 109 4.32 -2.70 12.80
N THR A 110 3.34 -2.72 11.91
CA THR A 110 2.82 -3.94 11.28
C THR A 110 3.12 -3.96 9.78
N ASP A 111 2.57 -4.96 9.09
CA ASP A 111 2.48 -4.91 7.65
C ASP A 111 1.74 -3.65 7.20
N THR A 112 2.34 -2.96 6.26
CA THR A 112 1.79 -1.81 5.57
C THR A 112 1.54 -2.20 4.11
N LYS A 113 0.62 -1.51 3.45
CA LYS A 113 0.22 -1.78 2.06
C LYS A 113 -0.17 -0.47 1.41
N SER A 114 0.03 -0.37 0.10
CA SER A 114 -0.37 0.78 -0.70
C SER A 114 -1.24 0.28 -1.83
N LEU A 115 -2.53 0.13 -1.54
CA LEU A 115 -3.52 -0.38 -2.48
C LEU A 115 -4.56 0.70 -2.78
N THR A 116 -4.90 0.87 -4.06
CA THR A 116 -6.03 1.73 -4.46
C THR A 116 -7.34 1.04 -4.17
N ARG A 117 -7.42 -0.27 -4.42
CA ARG A 117 -8.54 -1.08 -3.97
C ARG A 117 -8.57 -1.08 -2.43
N TYR A 118 -9.75 -0.81 -1.85
CA TYR A 118 -9.96 -0.64 -0.41
C TYR A 118 -9.28 0.61 0.20
N THR A 119 -8.94 1.61 -0.62
CA THR A 119 -8.49 2.95 -0.20
C THR A 119 -7.40 2.92 0.88
N SER A 120 -6.47 1.98 0.78
CA SER A 120 -5.33 1.83 1.70
C SER A 120 -4.06 2.32 1.02
N THR A 121 -4.13 3.41 0.27
CA THR A 121 -3.02 3.95 -0.51
C THR A 121 -2.11 4.77 0.41
N PHE A 122 -0.81 4.75 0.15
CA PHE A 122 0.09 5.72 0.78
C PHE A 122 -0.27 7.14 0.33
N ASN A 123 0.17 8.13 1.11
CA ASN A 123 0.02 9.54 0.72
C ASN A 123 1.33 10.28 0.95
N LEU A 124 1.65 11.24 0.10
CA LEU A 124 2.77 12.15 0.30
C LEU A 124 2.30 13.44 0.98
N TRP A 125 2.93 13.82 2.07
CA TRP A 125 2.69 15.09 2.74
C TRP A 125 3.99 15.65 3.32
N ASN A 126 4.37 16.88 2.96
CA ASN A 126 5.58 17.56 3.47
C ASN A 126 6.85 16.69 3.44
N ASN A 127 7.10 16.03 2.29
CA ASN A 127 8.23 15.12 2.09
C ASN A 127 8.24 13.90 3.04
N LYS A 128 7.06 13.51 3.52
CA LYS A 128 6.83 12.31 4.32
C LYS A 128 5.82 11.42 3.64
N LEU A 129 6.08 10.12 3.61
CA LEU A 129 5.08 9.13 3.23
C LEU A 129 4.23 8.76 4.43
N ILE A 130 2.92 8.94 4.30
CA ILE A 130 1.92 8.50 5.26
C ILE A 130 1.58 7.06 4.97
N LEU A 131 2.00 6.17 5.86
CA LEU A 131 1.88 4.72 5.73
C LEU A 131 0.70 4.24 6.58
N PRO A 132 -0.43 3.83 6.00
CA PRO A 132 -1.50 3.20 6.76
C PRO A 132 -0.98 1.91 7.41
N GLN A 133 -1.25 1.78 8.69
CA GLN A 133 -0.95 0.61 9.50
C GLN A 133 -2.22 -0.20 9.70
N THR A 134 -2.06 -1.52 9.82
CA THR A 134 -3.19 -2.38 10.16
C THR A 134 -2.93 -3.02 11.51
N VAL A 135 -3.89 -2.99 12.42
CA VAL A 135 -3.80 -3.75 13.69
C VAL A 135 -4.01 -5.24 13.39
N TYR A 136 -3.04 -5.90 12.77
CA TYR A 136 -3.01 -7.36 12.60
C TYR A 136 -1.99 -7.98 13.58
N PHE A 137 -2.30 -9.18 14.07
CA PHE A 137 -1.44 -10.00 14.96
C PHE A 137 -1.26 -9.49 16.40
N ARG A 138 -2.37 -9.15 17.06
CA ARG A 138 -2.42 -9.07 18.52
C ARG A 138 -3.55 -9.96 19.02
N TYR A 139 -3.33 -10.66 20.12
CA TYR A 139 -4.41 -11.35 20.80
C TYR A 139 -5.45 -10.34 21.25
N THR A 140 -6.73 -10.71 21.24
CA THR A 140 -7.82 -9.80 21.60
C THR A 140 -7.66 -9.19 23.00
N HIS A 141 -7.05 -9.92 23.94
CA HIS A 141 -6.76 -9.42 25.28
C HIS A 141 -5.67 -8.34 25.31
N GLU A 142 -4.83 -8.23 24.27
CA GLU A 142 -3.81 -7.20 24.15
C GLU A 142 -4.35 -5.91 23.51
N ILE A 143 -5.58 -5.91 22.99
CA ILE A 143 -6.22 -4.72 22.38
C ILE A 143 -7.06 -4.03 23.46
N THR A 144 -6.39 -3.32 24.36
CA THR A 144 -7.04 -2.59 25.46
C THR A 144 -7.43 -1.16 25.07
N ALA A 145 -8.32 -0.55 25.86
CA ALA A 145 -8.73 0.85 25.69
C ALA A 145 -7.53 1.81 25.69
N ASP A 146 -6.58 1.59 26.60
CA ASP A 146 -5.42 2.45 26.75
C ASP A 146 -4.39 2.24 25.63
N ARG A 147 -4.28 1.02 25.09
CA ARG A 147 -3.48 0.79 23.89
C ARG A 147 -4.03 1.51 22.68
N LEU A 148 -5.35 1.45 22.45
CA LEU A 148 -5.98 2.12 21.31
C LEU A 148 -5.79 3.64 21.35
N LYS A 149 -5.87 4.27 22.53
CA LYS A 149 -5.60 5.71 22.72
C LYS A 149 -4.19 6.12 22.28
N ASN A 150 -3.23 5.20 22.34
CA ASN A 150 -1.84 5.48 21.99
C ASN A 150 -1.48 4.99 20.57
N TYR A 151 -2.32 4.17 19.96
CA TYR A 151 -2.10 3.64 18.62
C TYR A 151 -2.36 4.67 17.54
N SER A 152 -1.33 4.91 16.71
CA SER A 152 -1.43 5.70 15.49
C SER A 152 -1.71 4.75 14.31
N PRO A 153 -2.85 4.89 13.60
CA PRO A 153 -3.15 4.08 12.41
C PRO A 153 -2.32 4.48 11.20
N PHE A 154 -1.47 5.49 11.32
CA PHE A 154 -0.57 5.97 10.29
C PHE A 154 0.83 6.14 10.85
N LEU A 155 1.84 5.84 10.03
CA LEU A 155 3.23 6.21 10.28
C LEU A 155 3.64 7.28 9.27
N MET A 156 4.51 8.20 9.68
CA MET A 156 5.13 9.17 8.79
C MET A 156 6.58 8.76 8.53
N LEU A 157 6.87 8.23 7.35
CA LEU A 157 8.23 7.96 6.93
C LEU A 157 8.83 9.22 6.30
N ASN A 158 9.85 9.79 6.94
CA ASN A 158 10.56 10.96 6.44
C ASN A 158 11.51 10.57 5.30
N LEU A 159 11.33 11.16 4.13
CA LEU A 159 12.09 10.78 2.92
C LEU A 159 13.51 11.35 2.87
N ASN A 160 13.87 12.27 3.76
CA ASN A 160 15.23 12.83 3.82
C ASN A 160 16.22 11.91 4.54
N ASN A 161 15.75 11.20 5.56
CA ASN A 161 16.60 10.43 6.49
C ASN A 161 16.05 9.04 6.81
N TYR A 162 14.90 8.67 6.22
CA TYR A 162 14.23 7.38 6.40
C TYR A 162 13.87 7.04 7.85
N THR A 163 13.69 8.04 8.71
CA THR A 163 13.17 7.85 10.06
C THR A 163 11.65 7.87 10.09
N VAL A 164 11.06 7.16 11.04
CA VAL A 164 9.61 7.13 11.25
C VAL A 164 9.20 8.05 12.39
N GLU A 165 8.17 8.85 12.14
CA GLU A 165 7.47 9.67 13.13
C GLU A 165 6.03 9.15 13.32
N GLU A 166 5.50 9.25 14.53
CA GLU A 166 4.08 8.95 14.76
C GLU A 166 3.20 10.12 14.32
N THR A 167 2.03 9.82 13.74
CA THR A 167 1.05 10.88 13.51
C THR A 167 0.40 11.32 14.82
N PRO A 168 0.01 12.60 14.94
CA PRO A 168 -0.79 13.06 16.07
C PRO A 168 -2.20 12.46 16.07
N TYR A 169 -2.63 11.82 14.98
CA TYR A 169 -3.92 11.16 14.89
C TYR A 169 -3.89 9.85 15.70
N LYS A 170 -4.70 9.81 16.75
CA LYS A 170 -4.85 8.65 17.63
C LYS A 170 -6.25 8.08 17.50
N LEU A 171 -6.36 6.76 17.50
CA LEU A 171 -7.68 6.12 17.55
C LEU A 171 -8.30 6.27 18.95
N SER A 172 -9.59 6.51 18.97
CA SER A 172 -10.43 6.50 20.16
C SER A 172 -11.46 5.39 20.03
N LYS A 173 -12.04 4.95 21.16
CA LYS A 173 -13.14 3.96 21.14
C LYS A 173 -14.31 4.41 20.27
N SER A 174 -14.61 5.70 20.22
CA SER A 174 -15.66 6.27 19.37
C SER A 174 -15.38 6.19 17.87
N ASN A 175 -14.15 5.94 17.44
CA ASN A 175 -13.84 5.65 16.03
C ASN A 175 -14.26 4.23 15.62
N PHE A 176 -14.65 3.39 16.57
CA PHE A 176 -15.16 2.06 16.33
C PHE A 176 -16.66 2.04 16.70
N GLY A 177 -17.48 1.36 15.91
CA GLY A 177 -18.88 1.13 16.29
C GLY A 177 -18.98 0.33 17.60
N GLU A 178 -20.14 0.33 18.26
CA GLU A 178 -20.36 -0.36 19.54
C GLU A 178 -20.01 -1.85 19.51
N LYS A 179 -20.05 -2.45 18.31
CA LYS A 179 -19.52 -3.78 18.03
C LYS A 179 -18.04 -3.65 17.72
N TYR A 180 -17.20 -3.67 18.76
CA TYR A 180 -15.80 -4.09 18.62
C TYR A 180 -15.77 -5.32 17.73
N ASN A 181 -14.81 -5.41 16.80
CA ASN A 181 -14.55 -6.59 15.98
C ASN A 181 -14.46 -7.84 16.86
N PHE A 182 -15.61 -8.43 17.21
CA PHE A 182 -15.69 -9.68 17.92
C PHE A 182 -15.13 -10.69 16.93
N PRO A 183 -14.11 -11.48 17.30
CA PRO A 183 -13.52 -12.47 16.42
C PRO A 183 -14.54 -13.50 15.89
N LYS A 184 -15.77 -13.55 16.45
CA LYS A 184 -16.89 -14.29 15.87
C LYS A 184 -17.20 -13.91 14.41
N ILE A 185 -16.96 -12.67 13.95
CA ILE A 185 -17.21 -12.28 12.54
C ILE A 185 -16.13 -12.84 11.60
N LEU A 186 -14.89 -13.01 12.09
CA LEU A 186 -13.82 -13.65 11.31
C LEU A 186 -13.89 -15.19 11.37
N LEU A 187 -14.43 -15.75 12.46
CA LEU A 187 -14.62 -17.20 12.62
C LEU A 187 -15.92 -17.72 11.98
N SER A 188 -16.93 -16.88 11.74
CA SER A 188 -18.20 -17.28 11.12
C SER A 188 -18.13 -17.59 9.62
N TYR A 189 -16.97 -17.41 8.98
CA TYR A 189 -16.73 -17.87 7.60
C TYR A 189 -16.04 -19.24 7.51
N THR A 190 -15.95 -19.96 8.62
CA THR A 190 -15.61 -21.38 8.61
C THR A 190 -16.91 -22.16 8.79
N VAL A 191 -17.27 -22.95 7.77
CA VAL A 191 -18.46 -23.81 7.65
C VAL A 191 -19.71 -23.15 7.04
N ILE A 192 -19.68 -22.93 5.73
CA ILE A 192 -20.74 -23.49 4.86
C ILE A 192 -20.03 -24.30 3.77
N ARG A 193 -19.86 -25.59 4.01
CA ARG A 193 -19.76 -26.56 2.90
C ARG A 193 -21.14 -26.56 2.25
N VAL A 194 -21.26 -25.94 1.08
CA VAL A 194 -22.32 -26.33 0.16
C VAL A 194 -21.78 -27.55 -0.57
N THR A 195 -22.26 -28.71 -0.16
CA THR A 195 -22.19 -29.94 -0.94
C THR A 195 -23.02 -29.72 -2.21
N PHE A 196 -22.41 -29.96 -3.37
CA PHE A 196 -23.12 -30.42 -4.56
C PHE A 196 -22.87 -31.91 -4.70
#